data_AF-A0A7J9IV57-F1
#
_entry.id   AF-A0A7J9IV57-F1
#
_cell.length_a   1.000
_cell.length_b   1.000
_cell.length_c   1.000
_cell.angle_alpha   90.00
_cell.angle_beta   90.00
_cell.angle_gamma   90.00
#
_symmetry.space_group_name_H-M   'P 1'
#
loop_
_entity.id
_entity.type
_entity.pdbx_description
1 polymer ?
#
loop_
_entity_poly.entity_id
_entity_poly.type
_entity_poly.pdbx_seq_one_letter_code
_entity_poly.pdbx_strand_id
1 'polypeptide(L)'
;MQAVAAEFNISQTCYLTRIPNSTSPNTRVRLRWFTPVTEVKLCGHATLASAHTLFTTGLVNSNIIEFDTLSGILTATKVPDVSPTNVSEVQNGGVTDCFLIELNFPTVPAIDFNSAEASLVSKALNDAPLIDVKRTTPADDIFVIPQ
;
A
#
# COMPACT_ATOMS: atom_id res chain seq x y z
N MET A 1 21.19 3.72 -6.28
CA MET A 1 20.09 2.92 -5.71
C MET A 1 19.78 1.70 -6.57
N GLN A 2 19.58 1.82 -7.90
CA GLN A 2 19.36 0.65 -8.77
C GLN A 2 20.44 -0.44 -8.67
N ALA A 3 21.72 -0.08 -8.68
CA ALA A 3 22.80 -1.06 -8.55
C ALA A 3 22.74 -1.87 -7.25
N VAL A 4 22.33 -1.23 -6.15
CA VAL A 4 22.16 -1.90 -4.84
C VAL A 4 20.92 -2.81 -4.87
N ALA A 5 19.82 -2.37 -5.48
CA ALA A 5 18.65 -3.23 -5.65
C ALA A 5 18.94 -4.45 -6.54
N ALA A 6 19.77 -4.29 -7.58
CA ALA A 6 20.23 -5.37 -8.42
C ALA A 6 21.08 -6.40 -7.64
N GLU A 7 21.92 -5.93 -6.72
CA GLU A 7 22.75 -6.78 -5.87
C GLU A 7 21.90 -7.64 -4.90
N PHE A 8 20.86 -7.06 -4.29
CA PHE A 8 19.94 -7.82 -3.45
C PHE A 8 19.13 -8.88 -4.22
N ASN A 9 18.86 -8.63 -5.50
CA ASN A 9 18.13 -9.53 -6.40
C ASN A 9 16.80 -10.07 -5.82
N ILE A 10 16.07 -9.22 -5.08
CA ILE A 10 14.73 -9.50 -4.57
C ILE A 10 13.68 -8.81 -5.44
N SER A 11 12.43 -9.29 -5.39
CA SER A 11 11.34 -8.77 -6.24
C SER A 11 11.24 -7.25 -6.20
N GLN A 12 11.35 -6.64 -5.01
CA GLN A 12 11.34 -5.19 -4.83
C GLN A 12 12.17 -4.76 -3.61
N THR A 13 12.92 -3.67 -3.74
CA THR A 13 13.66 -2.99 -2.67
C THR A 13 13.20 -1.54 -2.58
N CYS A 14 13.01 -1.02 -1.36
CA CYS A 14 12.60 0.36 -1.14
C CYS A 14 13.66 1.15 -0.37
N TYR A 15 13.81 2.43 -0.72
CA TYR A 15 14.76 3.33 -0.07
C TYR A 15 14.04 4.58 0.41
N LEU A 16 14.26 4.91 1.68
CA LEU A 16 13.81 6.14 2.31
C LEU A 16 14.97 7.15 2.36
N THR A 17 14.72 8.39 1.97
CA THR A 17 15.70 9.48 2.08
C THR A 17 15.02 10.71 2.66
N ARG A 18 15.62 11.32 3.68
CA ARG A 18 15.09 12.54 4.28
C ARG A 18 15.19 13.70 3.28
N ILE A 19 14.13 14.50 3.18
CA ILE A 19 14.16 15.74 2.42
C ILE A 19 14.44 16.89 3.40
N PRO A 20 15.62 17.53 3.35
CA PRO A 20 15.90 18.68 4.20
C PRO A 20 15.04 19.88 3.80
N ASN A 21 14.68 20.73 4.76
CA ASN A 21 13.98 22.00 4.53
C ASN A 21 12.66 21.89 3.74
N SER A 22 11.90 20.80 3.96
CA SER A 22 10.55 20.70 3.40
C SER A 22 9.67 21.83 3.91
N THR A 23 9.02 22.56 3.00
CA THR A 23 8.04 23.62 3.33
C THR A 23 6.67 23.04 3.75
N SER A 24 6.49 21.72 3.64
CA SER A 24 5.26 21.06 4.10
C SER A 24 5.15 21.13 5.62
N PRO A 25 3.95 21.36 6.18
CA PRO A 25 3.71 21.24 7.62
C PRO A 25 3.88 19.79 8.11
N ASN A 26 3.83 18.80 7.22
CA ASN A 26 3.99 17.39 7.54
C ASN A 26 5.43 16.91 7.34
N THR A 27 5.76 15.77 7.97
CA THR A 27 7.07 15.15 7.75
C THR A 27 7.13 14.61 6.33
N ARG A 28 8.05 15.14 5.52
CA ARG A 28 8.22 14.73 4.13
C ARG A 28 9.51 13.97 3.92
N VAL A 29 9.40 12.80 3.29
CA VAL A 29 10.53 11.93 2.96
C VAL A 29 10.39 11.44 1.53
N ARG A 30 11.51 11.19 0.86
CA ARG A 30 11.53 10.57 -0.45
C ARG A 30 11.47 9.07 -0.30
N LEU A 31 10.55 8.44 -1.02
CA LEU A 31 10.40 6.98 -1.07
C LEU A 31 10.49 6.52 -2.52
N ARG A 32 11.41 5.59 -2.77
CA ARG A 32 11.68 5.05 -4.11
C ARG A 32 11.69 3.52 -4.05
N TRP A 33 11.12 2.88 -5.06
CA TRP A 33 11.04 1.42 -5.16
C TRP A 33 11.74 0.95 -6.42
N PHE A 34 12.49 -0.14 -6.29
CA PHE A 34 13.27 -0.71 -7.37
C PHE A 34 13.02 -2.21 -7.43
N THR A 35 12.78 -2.73 -8.63
CA THR A 35 13.10 -4.12 -8.94
C THR A 35 14.61 -4.22 -9.20
N PRO A 36 15.17 -5.42 -9.43
CA PRO A 36 16.59 -5.54 -9.79
C PRO A 36 16.97 -4.78 -11.08
N VAL A 37 15.99 -4.48 -11.94
CA VAL A 37 16.24 -3.90 -13.28
C VAL A 37 15.72 -2.48 -13.46
N THR A 38 14.72 -2.03 -12.71
CA THR A 38 14.12 -0.69 -12.90
C THR A 38 13.53 -0.12 -11.63
N GLU A 39 13.43 1.21 -11.59
CA GLU A 39 12.58 1.90 -10.63
C GLU A 39 11.10 1.71 -11.02
N VAL A 40 10.24 1.45 -10.04
CA VAL A 40 8.79 1.28 -10.25
C VAL A 40 8.02 2.42 -9.61
N LYS A 41 6.84 2.70 -10.17
CA LYS A 41 6.04 3.88 -9.80
C LYS A 41 5.34 3.75 -8.45
N LEU A 42 4.94 2.54 -8.05
CA LEU A 42 4.17 2.29 -6.84
C LEU A 42 4.46 0.89 -6.30
N CYS A 43 4.52 0.77 -4.98
CA CYS A 43 4.51 -0.51 -4.29
C CYS A 43 3.75 -0.38 -2.96
N GLY A 44 2.60 -1.05 -2.87
CA GLY A 44 1.72 -0.90 -1.71
C GLY A 44 2.35 -1.39 -0.40
N HIS A 45 2.80 -2.65 -0.38
CA HIS A 45 3.36 -3.29 0.81
C HIS A 45 4.64 -2.60 1.30
N ALA A 46 5.52 -2.15 0.41
CA ALA A 46 6.74 -1.45 0.83
C ALA A 46 6.44 -0.04 1.37
N THR A 47 5.40 0.64 0.86
CA THR A 47 4.96 1.92 1.44
C THR A 47 4.41 1.71 2.84
N LEU A 48 3.56 0.71 3.03
CA LEU A 48 2.99 0.36 4.34
C LEU A 48 4.10 0.03 5.34
N ALA A 49 5.05 -0.83 4.95
CA ALA A 49 6.19 -1.17 5.78
C ALA A 49 7.06 0.06 6.12
N SER A 50 7.31 0.93 5.13
CA SER A 50 8.06 2.18 5.34
C SER A 50 7.37 3.11 6.34
N ALA A 51 6.06 3.31 6.20
CA ALA A 51 5.27 4.12 7.11
C ALA A 51 5.29 3.53 8.53
N HIS A 52 5.07 2.23 8.66
CA HIS A 52 5.11 1.53 9.93
C HIS A 52 6.48 1.69 10.61
N THR A 53 7.58 1.48 9.89
CA THR A 53 8.94 1.68 10.41
C THR A 53 9.15 3.13 10.87
N LEU A 54 8.75 4.12 10.07
CA LEU A 54 8.91 5.53 10.45
C LEU A 54 8.13 5.90 11.71
N PHE A 55 6.88 5.44 11.84
CA PHE A 55 6.04 5.69 13.02
C PHE A 55 6.55 4.96 14.28
N THR A 56 7.02 3.72 14.15
CA THR A 56 7.45 2.90 15.30
C THR A 56 8.86 3.24 15.79
N THR A 57 9.74 3.70 14.91
CA THR A 57 11.13 4.06 15.28
C THR A 57 11.26 5.46 15.86
N GLY A 58 10.19 6.26 15.87
CA GLY A 58 10.23 7.66 16.33
C GLY A 58 11.04 8.59 15.42
N LEU A 59 11.34 8.16 14.18
CA LEU A 59 12.03 8.99 13.19
C LEU A 59 11.15 10.16 12.67
N VAL A 60 9.84 10.06 12.92
CA VAL A 60 8.85 11.09 12.61
C VAL A 60 8.02 11.39 13.86
N ASN A 61 7.77 12.67 14.11
CA ASN A 61 6.98 13.16 15.25
C ASN A 61 5.57 13.61 14.84
N SER A 62 5.12 13.22 13.64
CA SER A 62 3.81 13.57 13.08
C SER A 62 2.98 12.30 12.88
N ASN A 63 1.66 12.44 12.92
CA ASN A 63 0.74 11.37 12.52
C ASN A 63 0.60 11.24 11.00
N ILE A 64 1.15 12.19 10.23
CA ILE A 64 1.09 12.18 8.77
C ILE A 64 2.52 12.21 8.21
N ILE A 65 2.79 11.27 7.31
CA ILE A 65 4.02 11.22 6.51
C ILE A 65 3.64 11.49 5.06
N GLU A 66 4.36 12.41 4.42
CA GLU A 66 4.30 12.65 2.98
C GLU A 66 5.49 11.95 2.29
N PHE A 67 5.19 11.00 1.43
CA PHE A 67 6.14 10.33 0.57
C PHE A 67 6.22 11.04 -0.78
N ASP A 68 7.41 11.57 -1.10
CA ASP A 68 7.77 12.05 -2.43
C ASP A 68 8.20 10.87 -3.31
N THR A 69 7.39 10.53 -4.32
CA THR A 69 7.52 9.30 -5.11
C THR A 69 7.39 9.57 -6.62
N LEU A 70 7.69 8.56 -7.46
CA LEU A 70 7.47 8.66 -8.91
C LEU A 70 5.98 8.77 -9.31
N SER A 71 5.05 8.39 -8.43
CA SER A 71 3.61 8.54 -8.65
C SER A 71 3.06 9.86 -8.10
N GLY A 72 3.93 10.79 -7.70
CA GLY A 72 3.55 12.00 -6.98
C GLY A 72 3.58 11.80 -5.48
N ILE A 73 2.81 12.61 -4.75
CA ILE A 73 2.80 12.60 -3.28
C ILE A 73 1.79 11.59 -2.77
N LEU A 74 2.30 10.62 -2.00
CA LEU A 74 1.48 9.68 -1.24
C LEU A 74 1.57 10.05 0.24
N THR A 75 0.51 9.83 0.99
CA THR A 75 0.39 10.13 2.40
C THR A 75 0.06 8.85 3.17
N ALA A 76 0.76 8.67 4.28
CA ALA A 76 0.41 7.68 5.28
C ALA A 76 -0.05 8.39 6.56
N THR A 77 -1.23 8.03 7.04
CA THR A 77 -1.82 8.60 8.26
C THR A 77 -1.87 7.53 9.33
N LYS A 78 -1.24 7.80 10.48
CA LYS A 78 -1.39 7.02 11.71
C LYS A 78 -2.75 7.33 12.31
N VAL A 79 -3.62 6.33 12.40
CA VAL A 79 -4.93 6.43 13.03
C VAL A 79 -4.99 5.50 14.25
N PRO A 80 -5.69 5.89 15.33
CA PRO A 80 -5.83 5.02 16.49
C PRO A 80 -6.59 3.75 16.12
N ASP A 81 -6.17 2.63 16.70
CA ASP A 81 -6.93 1.38 16.60
C ASP A 81 -8.14 1.46 17.54
N VAL A 82 -9.31 1.81 17.00
CA VAL A 82 -10.56 1.88 17.76
C VAL A 82 -11.23 0.52 17.71
N SER A 83 -10.63 -0.50 18.32
CA SER A 83 -11.34 -1.76 18.59
C SER A 83 -12.22 -1.58 19.84
N PRO A 84 -13.56 -1.70 19.76
CA PRO A 84 -14.44 -1.60 20.94
C PRO A 84 -14.35 -2.79 21.90
N THR A 85 -13.27 -3.56 21.89
CA THR A 85 -13.26 -4.90 22.49
C THR A 85 -12.27 -4.96 23.65
N ASN A 86 -12.84 -5.04 24.86
CA ASN A 86 -12.16 -5.58 26.04
C ASN A 86 -11.50 -6.91 25.67
N VAL A 87 -10.18 -6.92 25.50
CA VAL A 87 -9.39 -8.16 25.59
C VAL A 87 -8.31 -7.91 26.62
N SER A 88 -8.46 -8.66 27.70
CA SER A 88 -7.67 -8.65 28.92
C SER A 88 -6.19 -8.87 28.66
N GLU A 89 -5.42 -8.24 29.55
CA GLU A 89 -4.01 -8.41 29.86
C GLU A 89 -3.37 -9.72 29.36
N VAL A 90 -2.34 -9.57 28.52
CA VAL A 90 -1.23 -10.52 28.44
C VAL A 90 0.05 -9.79 28.83
N GLN A 91 0.82 -10.49 29.64
CA GLN A 91 1.83 -10.03 30.57
C GLN A 91 3.14 -9.60 29.91
N ASN A 92 3.81 -8.63 30.54
CA ASN A 92 5.24 -8.29 30.44
C ASN A 92 5.82 -8.07 29.03
N GLY A 93 5.80 -6.80 28.60
CA GLY A 93 6.75 -6.30 27.61
C GLY A 93 6.24 -5.13 26.78
N GLY A 94 6.29 -3.92 27.34
CA GLY A 94 6.09 -2.64 26.63
C GLY A 94 4.71 -2.46 25.99
N VAL A 95 3.96 -1.41 26.37
CA VAL A 95 2.73 -1.04 25.65
C VAL A 95 3.13 -0.66 24.22
N THR A 96 2.99 -1.62 23.30
CA THR A 96 3.08 -1.34 21.86
C THR A 96 1.73 -0.75 21.51
N ASP A 97 1.70 0.58 21.39
CA ASP A 97 0.51 1.32 21.03
C ASP A 97 0.04 0.79 19.66
N CYS A 98 -1.06 0.04 19.63
CA CYS A 98 -1.63 -0.48 18.38
C CYS A 98 -2.22 0.68 17.58
N PHE A 99 -1.87 0.76 16.29
CA PHE A 99 -2.39 1.79 15.39
C PHE A 99 -2.60 1.20 14.01
N LEU A 100 -3.52 1.81 13.26
CA LEU A 100 -3.71 1.51 11.85
C LEU A 100 -3.02 2.57 11.00
N ILE A 101 -2.68 2.20 9.77
CA ILE A 101 -2.07 3.09 8.78
C ILE A 101 -3.01 3.19 7.60
N GLU A 102 -3.54 4.39 7.37
CA GLU A 102 -4.31 4.71 6.18
C GLU A 102 -3.39 5.24 5.08
N LEU A 103 -3.50 4.69 3.86
CA LEU A 103 -2.73 5.09 2.70
C LEU A 103 -3.65 5.69 1.63
N ASN A 104 -3.29 6.85 1.09
CA ASN A 104 -4.08 7.56 0.06
C ASN A 104 -3.72 7.12 -1.38
N PHE A 105 -3.61 5.82 -1.64
CA PHE A 105 -3.19 5.39 -2.98
C PHE A 105 -4.18 5.79 -4.08
N PRO A 106 -3.68 6.09 -5.30
CA PRO A 106 -4.54 6.28 -6.45
C PRO A 106 -5.44 5.06 -6.66
N THR A 107 -6.74 5.29 -6.77
CA THR A 107 -7.71 4.24 -7.08
C THR A 107 -8.10 4.30 -8.56
N VAL A 108 -8.25 3.14 -9.17
CA VAL A 108 -8.84 3.03 -10.51
C VAL A 108 -10.33 2.74 -10.32
N PRO A 109 -11.25 3.58 -10.83
CA PRO A 109 -12.67 3.32 -10.71
C PRO A 109 -13.04 1.99 -11.37
N ALA A 110 -13.82 1.17 -10.66
CA ALA A 110 -14.32 -0.10 -11.16
C ALA A 110 -15.85 -0.10 -11.17
N ILE A 111 -16.42 -0.79 -12.15
CA ILE A 111 -17.85 -1.05 -12.26
C ILE A 111 -18.10 -2.56 -12.16
N ASP A 112 -19.27 -2.89 -11.63
CA ASP A 112 -19.71 -4.28 -11.54
C ASP A 112 -20.16 -4.79 -12.91
N PHE A 113 -19.92 -6.06 -13.18
CA PHE A 113 -20.47 -6.74 -14.35
C PHE A 113 -21.97 -6.94 -14.20
N ASN A 114 -22.72 -6.82 -15.29
CA ASN A 114 -24.10 -7.30 -15.29
C ASN A 114 -24.12 -8.85 -15.36
N SER A 115 -25.26 -9.45 -15.00
CA SER A 115 -25.39 -10.92 -14.91
C SER A 115 -25.13 -11.66 -16.23
N ALA A 116 -25.43 -11.03 -17.37
CA ALA A 116 -25.18 -11.62 -18.69
C ALA A 116 -23.68 -11.66 -19.02
N GLU A 117 -22.96 -10.57 -18.73
CA GLU A 117 -21.52 -10.49 -18.95
C GLU A 117 -20.74 -11.40 -17.98
N ALA A 118 -21.15 -11.49 -16.71
CA ALA A 118 -20.52 -12.39 -15.74
C ALA A 118 -20.63 -13.87 -16.15
N SER A 119 -21.74 -14.27 -16.78
CA SER A 119 -21.91 -15.63 -17.31
C SER A 119 -20.94 -15.93 -18.46
N LEU A 120 -20.62 -14.95 -19.31
CA LEU A 120 -19.62 -15.12 -20.37
C LEU A 120 -18.22 -15.31 -19.80
N VAL A 121 -17.86 -14.58 -18.74
CA VAL A 121 -16.58 -14.71 -18.04
C VAL A 121 -16.45 -16.08 -17.38
N SER A 122 -17.49 -16.56 -16.69
CA SER A 122 -17.50 -17.90 -16.09
C SER A 122 -17.33 -19.00 -17.14
N LYS A 123 -18.03 -18.90 -18.28
CA LYS A 123 -17.85 -19.83 -19.41
C LYS A 123 -16.43 -19.82 -19.96
N ALA A 124 -15.81 -18.65 -20.10
CA ALA A 124 -14.41 -18.53 -20.53
C ALA A 124 -13.43 -19.18 -19.53
N LEU A 125 -13.83 -19.33 -18.27
CA LEU A 125 -13.09 -19.96 -17.19
C LEU A 125 -13.52 -21.42 -16.95
N ASN A 126 -14.14 -22.08 -17.93
CA ASN A 126 -14.65 -23.46 -17.83
C ASN A 126 -15.67 -23.65 -16.69
N ASP A 127 -16.60 -22.71 -16.56
CA ASP A 127 -17.67 -22.71 -15.55
C ASP A 127 -17.15 -22.74 -14.10
N ALA A 128 -15.96 -22.18 -13.87
CA ALA A 128 -15.42 -22.01 -12.52
C ALA A 128 -16.34 -21.09 -11.68
N PRO A 129 -16.57 -21.42 -10.40
CA PRO A 129 -17.32 -20.56 -9.50
C PRO A 129 -16.56 -19.26 -9.21
N LEU A 130 -17.29 -18.15 -9.21
CA LEU A 130 -16.74 -16.79 -9.05
C LEU A 130 -17.33 -16.14 -7.80
N ILE A 131 -16.47 -15.51 -6.99
CA ILE A 131 -16.86 -14.67 -5.85
C ILE A 131 -17.23 -13.27 -6.34
N ASP A 132 -16.41 -12.68 -7.21
CA ASP A 132 -16.58 -11.31 -7.71
C ASP A 132 -15.95 -11.13 -9.09
N VAL A 133 -16.55 -10.28 -9.92
CA VAL A 133 -16.01 -9.90 -11.23
C VAL A 133 -16.21 -8.40 -11.43
N LYS A 134 -15.12 -7.68 -11.64
CA LYS A 134 -15.12 -6.22 -11.80
C LYS A 134 -14.37 -5.79 -13.04
N ARG A 135 -14.81 -4.69 -13.64
CA ARG A 135 -14.17 -4.05 -14.80
C ARG A 135 -13.63 -2.70 -14.38
N THR A 136 -12.38 -2.41 -14.70
CA THR A 136 -11.84 -1.06 -14.48
C THR A 136 -12.18 -0.13 -15.61
N THR A 137 -12.30 1.14 -15.27
CA THR A 137 -12.36 2.25 -16.24
C THR A 137 -11.14 3.14 -16.01
N PRO A 138 -10.42 3.59 -17.06
CA PRO A 138 -10.73 3.47 -18.49
C PRO A 138 -10.03 2.32 -19.24
N ALA A 139 -9.16 1.54 -18.58
CA ALA A 139 -8.32 0.53 -19.25
C ALA A 139 -9.09 -0.74 -19.67
N ASP A 140 -10.33 -0.92 -19.21
CA ASP A 140 -11.17 -2.09 -19.48
C ASP A 140 -10.59 -3.42 -18.95
N ASP A 141 -9.67 -3.35 -17.98
CA ASP A 141 -9.11 -4.55 -17.34
C ASP A 141 -10.18 -5.26 -16.50
N ILE A 142 -10.23 -6.58 -16.62
CA ILE A 142 -11.19 -7.45 -15.90
C ILE A 142 -10.49 -8.10 -14.71
N PHE A 143 -11.04 -7.87 -13.52
CA PHE A 143 -10.62 -8.50 -12.27
C PHE A 143 -11.60 -9.61 -11.94
N VAL A 144 -11.08 -10.83 -11.79
CA VAL A 144 -11.86 -12.01 -11.44
C VAL A 144 -11.36 -12.56 -10.12
N ILE A 145 -12.26 -12.71 -9.15
CA ILE A 145 -12.00 -13.37 -7.88
C ILE A 145 -12.66 -14.76 -7.94
N PRO A 146 -11.89 -15.82 -8.22
CA PRO A 146 -12.42 -17.18 -8.18
C PRO A 146 -12.73 -17.59 -6.73
N GLN A 147 -13.62 -18.56 -6.58
CA GLN A 147 -13.89 -19.20 -5.29
C GLN A 147 -12.77 -20.15 -4.87
#